data_AF-A0A7L0NIG7-F1
#
_entry.id   AF-A0A7L0NIG7-F1
#
_cell.length_a   1.000
_cell.length_b   1.000
_cell.length_c   1.000
_cell.angle_alpha   90.00
_cell.angle_beta   90.00
_cell.angle_gamma   90.00
#
_symmetry.space_group_name_H-M   'P 1'
#
loop_
_entity.id
_entity.type
_entity.pdbx_description
1 polymer ?
#
loop_
_entity_poly.entity_id
_entity_poly.type
_entity_poly.pdbx_seq_one_letter_code
_entity_poly.pdbx_strand_id
1 'polypeptide(L)'
;LGSEPSTESLEPAGDMDVAAEEDSAPNCLWVDKFTPQRYMELLSDDYTNRCLLKWLKLWDTVVFGKDKAVKGKPSTAAHPPFNHPKQHPQKWKTKVQLTEEILEAELDQHKRPKYKVALLCGPPGLGKTTLAHVIARHAGYNAVEMNA
;
A
#
# COMPACT_ATOMS: atom_id res chain seq x y z
N LEU A 1 16.31 -42.52 74.53
CA LEU A 1 16.32 -43.48 73.39
C LEU A 1 15.08 -43.17 72.58
N GLY A 2 15.11 -42.43 71.48
CA GLY A 2 16.11 -42.41 70.42
C GLY A 2 15.51 -43.17 69.24
N SER A 3 15.08 -42.43 68.21
CA SER A 3 15.01 -42.83 66.79
C SER A 3 14.41 -41.67 66.00
N GLU A 4 15.25 -41.03 65.21
CA GLU A 4 14.95 -39.97 64.25
C GLU A 4 14.20 -40.51 63.01
N PRO A 5 13.44 -39.66 62.29
CA PRO A 5 13.32 -39.79 60.85
C PRO A 5 14.28 -38.83 60.15
N SER A 6 15.01 -39.39 59.20
CA SER A 6 16.05 -38.75 58.40
C SER A 6 15.55 -37.59 57.54
N THR A 7 16.48 -36.66 57.38
CA THR A 7 16.60 -35.50 56.48
C THR A 7 16.46 -35.80 54.99
N GLU A 8 15.77 -34.92 54.26
CA GLU A 8 16.15 -34.28 52.97
C GLU A 8 14.89 -33.60 52.39
N SER A 9 14.87 -32.44 51.72
CA SER A 9 15.67 -31.21 51.74
C SER A 9 14.94 -30.23 50.80
N LEU A 10 14.82 -28.98 51.24
CA LEU A 10 14.94 -27.73 50.47
C LEU A 10 13.96 -27.38 49.33
N GLU A 11 13.09 -26.42 49.69
CA GLU A 11 12.78 -25.14 49.02
C GLU A 11 11.79 -25.05 47.83
N PRO A 12 10.91 -24.00 47.86
CA PRO A 12 9.95 -23.67 46.82
C PRO A 12 10.52 -22.63 45.84
N ALA A 13 10.30 -22.80 44.54
CA ALA A 13 10.47 -21.72 43.58
C ALA A 13 9.69 -21.99 42.30
N GLY A 14 8.89 -20.99 41.88
CA GLY A 14 8.40 -20.90 40.52
C GLY A 14 6.94 -20.49 40.41
N ASP A 15 6.67 -19.21 40.64
CA ASP A 15 5.63 -18.51 39.87
C ASP A 15 5.81 -18.89 38.39
N MET A 16 4.83 -19.58 37.81
CA MET A 16 4.73 -19.74 36.37
C MET A 16 3.43 -19.05 35.92
N ASP A 17 3.61 -17.75 35.77
CA ASP A 17 3.11 -16.89 34.70
C ASP A 17 1.86 -17.36 33.92
N VAL A 18 0.84 -16.52 34.02
CA VAL A 18 -0.39 -16.53 33.22
C VAL A 18 -0.06 -16.05 31.81
N ALA A 19 0.20 -16.94 30.86
CA ALA A 19 0.16 -16.67 29.41
C ALA A 19 0.24 -18.00 28.65
N ALA A 20 -0.56 -18.31 27.65
CA ALA A 20 -1.56 -17.57 26.90
C ALA A 20 -2.58 -18.60 26.41
N GLU A 21 -3.82 -18.15 26.24
CA GLU A 21 -4.86 -18.94 25.59
C GLU A 21 -4.38 -19.40 24.20
N GLU A 22 -4.27 -20.71 24.00
CA GLU A 22 -4.28 -21.29 22.66
C GLU A 22 -5.68 -21.02 22.07
N ASP A 23 -5.79 -19.87 21.41
CA ASP A 23 -6.99 -19.44 20.71
C ASP A 23 -7.35 -20.47 19.64
N SER A 24 -8.45 -21.17 19.90
CA SER A 24 -9.10 -22.14 19.05
C SER A 24 -9.70 -21.47 17.81
N ALA A 25 -8.86 -20.93 16.93
CA ALA A 25 -9.29 -20.55 15.59
C ALA A 25 -9.40 -21.85 14.74
N PRO A 26 -10.61 -22.31 14.40
CA PRO A 26 -10.79 -23.53 13.64
C PRO A 26 -10.16 -23.35 12.25
N ASN A 27 -9.10 -24.10 11.94
CA ASN A 27 -8.53 -24.26 10.59
C ASN A 27 -8.53 -23.00 9.69
N CYS A 28 -7.97 -21.88 10.17
CA CYS A 28 -7.71 -20.72 9.33
C CYS A 28 -6.63 -21.05 8.29
N LEU A 29 -6.91 -20.83 7.00
CA LEU A 29 -5.92 -21.07 5.95
C LEU A 29 -4.74 -20.11 6.15
N TRP A 30 -3.52 -20.56 5.87
CA TRP A 30 -2.35 -19.68 5.95
C TRP A 30 -2.48 -18.46 5.05
N VAL A 31 -3.17 -18.59 3.91
CA VAL A 31 -3.44 -17.46 3.02
C VAL A 31 -4.24 -16.38 3.73
N ASP A 32 -5.19 -16.74 4.59
CA ASP A 32 -5.99 -15.77 5.34
C ASP A 32 -5.19 -15.21 6.52
N LYS A 33 -4.52 -16.08 7.28
CA LYS A 33 -3.69 -15.70 8.44
C LYS A 33 -2.59 -14.71 8.08
N PHE A 34 -1.98 -14.87 6.90
CA PHE A 34 -0.89 -14.03 6.40
C PHE A 34 -1.33 -13.10 5.27
N THR A 35 -2.65 -12.87 5.08
CA THR A 35 -3.11 -11.90 4.10
C THR A 35 -2.61 -10.50 4.49
N PRO A 36 -1.93 -9.78 3.57
CA PRO A 36 -1.49 -8.41 3.79
C PRO A 36 -2.65 -7.50 4.22
N GLN A 37 -2.50 -6.83 5.35
CA GLN A 37 -3.44 -5.84 5.86
C GLN A 37 -2.96 -4.42 5.64
N ARG A 38 -1.64 -4.23 5.52
CA ARG A 38 -1.00 -2.92 5.40
C ARG A 38 -0.17 -2.82 4.14
N TYR A 39 0.00 -1.58 3.64
CA TYR A 39 0.78 -1.31 2.43
C TYR A 39 2.20 -1.87 2.50
N MET A 40 2.85 -1.83 3.67
CA MET A 40 4.22 -2.33 3.85
C MET A 40 4.33 -3.86 3.87
N GLU A 41 3.22 -4.58 3.92
CA GLU A 41 3.18 -6.05 3.87
C GLU A 41 3.00 -6.57 2.42
N LEU A 42 2.84 -5.67 1.45
CA LEU A 42 2.68 -6.04 0.05
C LEU A 42 4.01 -6.53 -0.53
N LEU A 43 4.02 -7.77 -1.01
CA LEU A 43 5.16 -8.39 -1.71
C LEU A 43 5.09 -8.22 -3.23
N SER A 44 4.11 -7.45 -3.72
CA SER A 44 4.00 -7.07 -5.14
C SER A 44 5.09 -6.06 -5.52
N ASP A 45 5.36 -5.94 -6.82
CA ASP A 45 6.31 -4.95 -7.35
C ASP A 45 6.02 -3.53 -6.82
N ASP A 46 7.05 -2.97 -6.20
CA ASP A 46 7.02 -1.71 -5.49
C ASP A 46 6.60 -0.54 -6.39
N TYR A 47 7.03 -0.56 -7.66
CA TYR A 47 6.64 0.45 -8.64
C TYR A 47 5.14 0.39 -8.93
N THR A 48 4.61 -0.81 -9.15
CA THR A 48 3.18 -1.04 -9.39
C THR A 48 2.33 -0.57 -8.20
N ASN A 49 2.76 -0.88 -6.97
CA ASN A 49 2.08 -0.43 -5.75
C ASN A 49 2.02 1.11 -5.68
N ARG A 50 3.17 1.77 -5.91
CA ARG A 50 3.25 3.24 -5.94
C ARG A 50 2.43 3.86 -7.07
N CYS A 51 2.40 3.26 -8.25
CA CYS A 51 1.62 3.75 -9.38
C CYS A 51 0.12 3.71 -9.07
N LEU A 52 -0.38 2.61 -8.54
CA LEU A 52 -1.80 2.50 -8.19
C LEU A 52 -2.16 3.46 -7.06
N LEU A 53 -1.32 3.57 -6.04
CA LEU A 53 -1.53 4.53 -4.95
C LEU A 53 -1.52 5.98 -5.47
N LYS A 54 -0.54 6.34 -6.32
CA LYS A 54 -0.45 7.68 -6.95
C LYS A 54 -1.70 7.97 -7.76
N TRP A 55 -2.17 7.01 -8.57
CA TRP A 55 -3.41 7.14 -9.34
C TRP A 55 -4.62 7.36 -8.43
N LEU A 56 -4.77 6.56 -7.36
CA LEU A 56 -5.89 6.69 -6.42
C LEU A 56 -5.85 8.06 -5.73
N LYS A 57 -4.66 8.56 -5.36
CA LYS A 57 -4.48 9.90 -4.78
C LYS A 57 -4.84 11.06 -5.70
N LEU A 58 -4.94 10.85 -7.01
CA LEU A 58 -5.47 11.87 -7.92
C LEU A 58 -6.97 12.12 -7.69
N TRP A 59 -7.69 11.17 -7.08
CA TRP A 59 -9.11 11.32 -6.73
C TRP A 59 -9.34 12.06 -5.41
N ASP A 60 -8.31 12.23 -4.56
CA ASP A 60 -8.48 12.75 -3.19
C ASP A 60 -9.16 14.14 -3.16
N THR A 61 -8.92 14.99 -4.15
CA THR A 61 -9.53 16.33 -4.20
C THR A 61 -11.05 16.27 -4.35
N VAL A 62 -11.57 15.37 -5.19
CA VAL A 62 -13.01 15.27 -5.42
C VAL A 62 -13.72 14.37 -4.42
N VAL A 63 -13.02 13.40 -3.84
CA VAL A 63 -13.61 12.46 -2.86
C VAL A 63 -13.58 13.04 -1.44
N PHE A 64 -12.50 13.71 -1.06
CA PHE A 64 -12.33 14.23 0.30
C PHE A 64 -12.37 15.76 0.39
N GLY A 65 -12.53 16.48 -0.73
CA GLY A 65 -12.48 17.94 -0.73
C GLY A 65 -11.10 18.50 -0.34
N LYS A 66 -10.06 17.66 -0.35
CA LYS A 66 -8.69 18.08 -0.06
C LYS A 66 -8.18 18.89 -1.25
N ASP A 67 -8.34 20.21 -1.20
CA ASP A 67 -7.64 21.08 -2.14
C ASP A 67 -6.15 20.81 -1.96
N LYS A 68 -5.46 20.46 -3.05
CA LYS A 68 -4.02 20.28 -3.00
C LYS A 68 -3.49 21.62 -2.53
N ALA A 69 -2.91 21.67 -1.32
CA ALA A 69 -2.28 22.88 -0.82
C ALA A 69 -1.39 23.39 -1.95
N VAL A 70 -1.79 24.51 -2.55
CA VAL A 70 -1.08 25.13 -3.67
C VAL A 70 0.23 25.55 -3.04
N LYS A 71 1.23 24.68 -3.11
CA LYS A 71 2.61 25.01 -2.79
C LYS A 71 2.99 25.97 -3.91
N GLY A 72 2.73 27.26 -3.69
CA GLY A 72 3.06 28.32 -4.62
C GLY A 72 4.52 28.16 -4.99
N LYS A 73 4.80 27.85 -6.25
CA LYS A 73 6.13 28.06 -6.79
C LYS A 73 6.36 29.57 -6.72
N PRO A 74 7.38 30.08 -6.00
CA PRO A 74 7.79 31.45 -6.19
C PRO A 74 8.22 31.61 -7.65
N SER A 75 7.49 32.47 -8.36
CA SER A 75 7.84 32.91 -9.71
C SER A 75 9.07 33.80 -9.63
N THR A 76 10.26 33.23 -9.70
CA THR A 76 11.46 33.99 -10.08
C THR A 76 11.46 34.17 -11.59
N ALA A 77 11.34 35.42 -12.01
CA ALA A 77 11.22 35.85 -13.39
C ALA A 77 12.49 35.59 -14.22
N ALA A 78 12.23 35.36 -15.52
CA ALA A 78 12.97 35.80 -16.70
C ALA A 78 14.31 35.12 -17.07
N HIS A 79 14.21 34.12 -17.95
CA HIS A 79 15.15 33.93 -19.06
C HIS A 79 14.37 33.68 -20.36
N PRO A 80 14.71 34.31 -21.50
CA PRO A 80 14.04 34.05 -22.77
C PRO A 80 14.43 32.66 -23.31
N PRO A 81 13.50 31.88 -23.89
CA PRO A 81 13.85 30.58 -24.43
C PRO A 81 14.56 30.75 -25.78
N PHE A 82 15.77 30.21 -25.86
CA PHE A 82 16.44 29.97 -27.14
C PHE A 82 15.68 28.87 -27.88
N ASN A 83 15.13 29.20 -29.05
CA ASN A 83 14.34 28.32 -29.88
C ASN A 83 15.25 27.30 -30.60
N HIS A 84 15.38 26.09 -30.06
CA HIS A 84 15.87 24.94 -30.82
C HIS A 84 14.66 24.16 -31.35
N PRO A 85 14.50 24.00 -32.67
CA PRO A 85 13.52 23.07 -33.22
C PRO A 85 14.01 21.65 -32.93
N LYS A 86 13.62 21.10 -31.77
CA LYS A 86 13.82 19.67 -31.49
C LYS A 86 12.78 18.90 -32.28
N GLN A 87 13.19 18.48 -33.48
CA GLN A 87 12.61 17.35 -34.20
C GLN A 87 12.21 16.29 -33.19
N HIS A 88 10.94 15.93 -33.16
CA HIS A 88 10.38 14.92 -32.27
C HIS A 88 10.71 13.55 -32.88
N PRO A 89 11.79 12.84 -32.45
CA PRO A 89 11.99 11.50 -32.94
C PRO A 89 10.93 10.67 -32.24
N GLN A 90 10.21 9.83 -32.99
CA GLN A 90 9.26 8.88 -32.40
C GLN A 90 10.06 7.89 -31.54
N LYS A 91 10.30 8.25 -30.27
CA LYS A 91 11.03 7.44 -29.31
C LYS A 91 10.02 6.48 -28.68
N TRP A 92 10.24 5.19 -28.87
CA TRP A 92 9.51 4.15 -28.14
C TRP A 92 9.71 4.37 -26.64
N LYS A 93 8.64 4.76 -25.95
CA LYS A 93 8.64 4.99 -24.50
C LYS A 93 8.55 3.65 -23.78
N THR A 94 9.31 3.51 -22.70
CA THR A 94 9.16 2.35 -21.80
C THR A 94 7.82 2.40 -21.08
N LYS A 95 7.34 1.23 -20.61
CA LYS A 95 6.09 1.13 -19.82
C LYS A 95 6.10 2.05 -18.59
N VAL A 96 7.25 2.16 -17.92
CA VAL A 96 7.45 3.04 -16.76
C VAL A 96 7.28 4.50 -17.16
N GLN A 97 7.97 4.96 -18.20
CA GLN A 97 7.86 6.34 -18.69
C GLN A 97 6.43 6.70 -19.11
N LEU A 98 5.75 5.80 -19.83
CA LEU A 98 4.37 6.00 -20.23
C LEU A 98 3.44 6.11 -19.01
N THR A 99 3.64 5.25 -18.02
CA THR A 99 2.83 5.25 -16.79
C THR A 99 3.07 6.53 -15.98
N GLU A 100 4.31 6.99 -15.85
CA GLU A 100 4.62 8.26 -15.18
C GLU A 100 3.98 9.45 -15.87
N GLU A 101 4.09 9.54 -17.20
CA GLU A 101 3.46 10.60 -17.99
C GLU A 101 1.93 10.62 -17.82
N ILE A 102 1.30 9.44 -17.78
CA ILE A 102 -0.14 9.31 -17.51
C ILE A 102 -0.50 9.80 -16.10
N LEU A 103 0.33 9.49 -15.10
CA LEU A 103 0.09 9.88 -13.70
C LEU A 103 0.42 11.35 -13.42
N GLU A 104 1.22 11.98 -14.28
CA GLU A 104 1.58 13.41 -14.21
C GLU A 104 0.73 14.28 -15.11
N ALA A 105 -0.06 13.68 -16.01
CA ALA A 105 -1.02 14.40 -16.81
C ALA A 105 -1.94 15.24 -15.91
N GLU A 106 -2.27 16.44 -16.40
CA GLU A 106 -3.16 17.33 -15.69
C GLU A 106 -4.51 16.65 -15.44
N LEU A 107 -5.10 16.98 -14.29
CA LEU A 107 -6.44 16.55 -13.96
C LEU A 107 -7.43 17.12 -14.98
N ASP A 108 -8.56 16.43 -15.18
CA ASP A 108 -9.62 16.92 -16.03
C ASP A 108 -10.27 18.19 -15.45
N GLN A 109 -11.22 18.77 -16.20
CA GLN A 109 -11.98 19.96 -15.79
C GLN A 109 -12.67 19.80 -14.43
N HIS A 110 -12.89 18.57 -13.97
CA HIS A 110 -13.54 18.26 -12.69
C HIS A 110 -12.52 17.94 -11.59
N LYS A 111 -11.23 18.24 -11.77
CA LYS A 111 -10.13 17.87 -10.86
C LYS A 111 -10.04 16.35 -10.63
N ARG A 112 -10.37 15.52 -11.63
CA ARG A 112 -10.26 14.04 -11.58
C ARG A 112 -9.13 13.56 -12.47
N PRO A 113 -8.54 12.38 -12.21
CA PRO A 113 -7.57 11.82 -13.15
C PRO A 113 -8.18 11.64 -14.54
N LYS A 114 -7.39 11.98 -15.57
CA LYS A 114 -7.76 11.84 -16.99
C LYS A 114 -8.24 10.42 -17.31
N TYR A 115 -7.54 9.41 -16.76
CA TYR A 115 -7.94 8.01 -16.85
C TYR A 115 -8.65 7.61 -15.56
N LYS A 116 -9.96 7.42 -15.67
CA LYS A 116 -10.86 7.20 -14.53
C LYS A 116 -10.87 5.77 -14.01
N VAL A 117 -10.25 4.85 -14.74
CA VAL A 117 -10.19 3.41 -14.42
C VAL A 117 -8.74 2.95 -14.46
N ALA A 118 -8.33 2.19 -13.44
CA ALA A 118 -7.06 1.48 -13.42
C ALA A 118 -7.30 -0.01 -13.69
N LEU A 119 -6.42 -0.63 -14.48
CA LEU A 119 -6.44 -2.05 -14.77
C LEU A 119 -5.21 -2.73 -14.15
N LEU A 120 -5.43 -3.64 -13.22
CA LEU A 120 -4.40 -4.52 -12.67
C LEU A 120 -4.41 -5.85 -13.42
N CYS A 121 -3.35 -6.14 -14.17
CA CYS A 121 -3.19 -7.38 -14.93
C CYS A 121 -1.95 -8.17 -14.49
N GLY A 122 -2.04 -9.49 -14.49
CA GLY A 122 -0.94 -10.37 -14.09
C GLY A 122 -1.41 -11.81 -13.82
N PRO A 123 -0.47 -12.77 -13.66
CA PRO A 123 -0.78 -14.18 -13.40
C PRO A 123 -1.67 -14.37 -12.16
N PRO A 124 -2.39 -15.51 -12.06
CA PRO A 124 -3.15 -15.85 -10.86
C PRO A 124 -2.23 -15.92 -9.63
N GLY A 125 -2.76 -15.64 -8.44
CA GLY A 125 -1.99 -15.71 -7.19
C GLY A 125 -1.02 -14.54 -6.91
N LEU A 126 -0.80 -13.62 -7.86
CA LEU A 126 0.09 -12.46 -7.64
C LEU A 126 -0.43 -11.42 -6.62
N GLY A 127 -1.61 -11.63 -6.05
CA GLY A 127 -2.18 -10.71 -5.06
C GLY A 127 -2.81 -9.44 -5.65
N LYS A 128 -3.29 -9.47 -6.90
CA LYS A 128 -3.94 -8.31 -7.55
C LYS A 128 -5.14 -7.77 -6.76
N THR A 129 -6.04 -8.65 -6.32
CA THR A 129 -7.20 -8.30 -5.50
C THR A 129 -6.74 -7.75 -4.15
N THR A 130 -5.79 -8.42 -3.51
CA THR A 130 -5.16 -7.99 -2.25
C THR A 130 -4.57 -6.58 -2.37
N LEU A 131 -3.81 -6.30 -3.44
CA LEU A 131 -3.21 -5.01 -3.71
C LEU A 131 -4.27 -3.89 -3.79
N ALA A 132 -5.35 -4.12 -4.54
CA ALA A 132 -6.42 -3.15 -4.70
C ALA A 132 -7.07 -2.79 -3.35
N HIS A 133 -7.39 -3.80 -2.53
CA HIS A 133 -7.99 -3.60 -1.20
C HIS A 133 -7.05 -2.88 -0.23
N VAL A 134 -5.81 -3.34 -0.15
CA VAL A 134 -4.81 -2.76 0.77
C VAL A 134 -4.54 -1.30 0.40
N ILE A 135 -4.38 -0.97 -0.88
CA ILE A 135 -4.18 0.42 -1.32
C ILE A 135 -5.40 1.29 -1.06
N ALA A 136 -6.61 0.79 -1.33
CA ALA A 136 -7.84 1.52 -1.06
C ALA A 136 -7.96 1.88 0.43
N ARG A 137 -7.83 0.87 1.32
CA ARG A 137 -7.86 1.08 2.78
C ARG A 137 -6.74 2.01 3.23
N HIS A 138 -5.52 1.82 2.72
CA HIS A 138 -4.37 2.67 3.06
C HIS A 138 -4.59 4.14 2.67
N ALA A 139 -5.28 4.40 1.55
CA ALA A 139 -5.58 5.75 1.10
C ALA A 139 -6.83 6.37 1.78
N GLY A 140 -7.55 5.61 2.61
CA GLY A 140 -8.77 6.04 3.30
C GLY A 140 -10.06 5.84 2.49
N TYR A 141 -10.04 4.99 1.47
CA TYR A 141 -11.20 4.65 0.64
C TYR A 141 -11.89 3.38 1.17
N ASN A 142 -13.22 3.33 1.02
CA ASN A 142 -13.98 2.11 1.25
C ASN A 142 -14.07 1.29 -0.04
N ALA A 143 -13.45 0.12 -0.06
CA ALA A 143 -13.46 -0.77 -1.22
C ALA A 143 -14.74 -1.61 -1.25
N VAL A 144 -15.38 -1.67 -2.41
CA VAL A 144 -16.52 -2.56 -2.70
C VAL A 144 -16.09 -3.50 -3.83
N GLU A 145 -16.07 -4.79 -3.53
CA GLU A 145 -15.67 -5.84 -4.47
C GLU A 145 -16.90 -6.50 -5.10
N MET A 146 -16.82 -6.75 -6.41
CA MET A 146 -17.81 -7.51 -7.16
C MET A 146 -17.09 -8.67 -7.84
N ASN A 147 -17.44 -9.89 -7.47
CA ASN A 147 -16.87 -11.11 -8.02
C ASN A 147 -17.79 -11.73 -9.07
N ALA A 148 -17.19 -12.48 -10.00
CA ALA A 148 -17.88 -13.17 -11.08
C ALA A 148 -18.53 -14.48 -10.62
#